data_AF-A0A4U7ARM2-F1
#
_entry.id   AF-A0A4U7ARM2-F1
#
_cell.length_a   1.000
_cell.length_b   1.000
_cell.length_c   1.000
_cell.angle_alpha   90.00
_cell.angle_beta   90.00
_cell.angle_gamma   90.00
#
_symmetry.space_group_name_H-M   'P 1'
#
loop_
_entity.id
_entity.type
_entity.pdbx_description
1 polymer ?
#
loop_
_entity_poly.entity_id
_entity_poly.type
_entity_poly.pdbx_seq_one_letter_code
_entity_poly.pdbx_strand_id
1 'polypeptide(L)'
;MGAVDVLSVNALLWAVFLLGVKDPRNDFVRLVKRLPGEPRFPGATTNSEHKATDKTSRRQEPPSRQRLEYDEIPYPADLVTRLSWVGTLLISLRFADWKIGSHNHDRKQPAPPTGRTHFNFIAYAVARSLVGFLLVDLTSYVISRDPYFTNTSVPLISLPSSAYMASLPPALGSLYSAPLTTAALRATLTGAQAWALISQQYYLPTVFPVALHYFGLLPDTWSPHLWPRFFGPASIMLTRGLRGFWSTYWHQVMRFVVSGTGPAIVDLCLGGVRAKRSKGAEYTILTICAFGLSGFVHMGLVPREPLHSAVSANAVRLYIGAFFWVQPVGLLAETVIADGINRLVPGCVKDSRTGKALGRLAYMGWIFIWACICFPLLGEAGRQLGWFEHYTVPWSALHYLQGKDAWMWSCLRDEARGL
;
A
#
# COMPACT_ATOMS: atom_id res chain seq x y z
N MET A 1 8.80 5.16 -27.86
CA MET A 1 8.06 4.07 -27.19
C MET A 1 6.64 4.55 -26.95
N GLY A 2 5.62 3.74 -27.25
CA GLY A 2 4.23 4.11 -26.98
C GLY A 2 4.00 4.40 -25.50
N ALA A 3 2.89 5.06 -25.16
CA ALA A 3 2.53 5.26 -23.77
C ALA A 3 2.31 3.89 -23.11
N VAL A 4 3.19 3.55 -22.17
CA VAL A 4 2.91 2.53 -21.19
C VAL A 4 1.81 3.10 -20.31
N ASP A 5 0.68 2.41 -20.15
CA ASP A 5 -0.39 2.82 -19.23
C ASP A 5 -0.46 1.87 -18.03
N VAL A 6 -0.84 2.41 -16.87
CA VAL A 6 -0.84 1.65 -15.59
C VAL A 6 -1.71 0.40 -15.70
N LEU A 7 -2.86 0.49 -16.38
CA LEU A 7 -3.84 -0.58 -16.43
C LEU A 7 -3.33 -1.74 -17.27
N SER A 8 -2.77 -1.48 -18.46
CA SER A 8 -2.21 -2.51 -19.32
C SER A 8 -1.01 -3.20 -18.68
N VAL A 9 -0.11 -2.46 -18.01
CA VAL A 9 1.01 -3.10 -17.30
C VAL A 9 0.52 -3.94 -16.14
N ASN A 10 -0.41 -3.42 -15.34
CA ASN A 10 -0.99 -4.16 -14.23
C ASN A 10 -1.72 -5.43 -14.70
N ALA A 11 -2.48 -5.33 -15.80
CA ALA A 11 -3.15 -6.48 -16.42
C ALA A 11 -2.15 -7.50 -16.96
N LEU A 12 -1.07 -7.04 -17.61
CA LEU A 12 0.01 -7.91 -18.07
C LEU A 12 0.68 -8.66 -16.91
N LEU A 13 0.98 -7.96 -15.81
CA LEU A 13 1.57 -8.60 -14.62
C LEU A 13 0.61 -9.60 -13.98
N TRP A 14 -0.68 -9.30 -13.94
CA TRP A 14 -1.70 -10.25 -13.52
C TRP A 14 -1.73 -11.49 -14.42
N ALA A 15 -1.69 -11.31 -15.74
CA ALA A 15 -1.65 -12.41 -16.70
C ALA A 15 -0.38 -13.26 -16.54
N VAL A 16 0.79 -12.63 -16.40
CA VAL A 16 2.06 -13.34 -16.13
C VAL A 16 1.97 -14.13 -14.81
N PHE A 17 1.43 -13.53 -13.75
CA PHE A 17 1.29 -14.20 -12.47
C PHE A 17 0.32 -15.40 -12.57
N LEU A 18 -0.87 -15.19 -13.13
CA LEU A 18 -1.95 -16.18 -13.18
C LEU A 18 -1.80 -17.23 -14.28
N LEU A 19 -1.03 -16.98 -15.34
CA LEU A 19 -0.92 -17.90 -16.48
C LEU A 19 0.51 -18.38 -16.73
N GLY A 20 1.51 -17.60 -16.31
CA GLY A 20 2.93 -17.91 -16.50
C GLY A 20 3.59 -18.52 -15.26
N VAL A 21 3.27 -18.00 -14.08
CA VAL A 21 3.92 -18.41 -12.81
C VAL A 21 3.08 -19.40 -12.02
N LYS A 22 1.76 -19.28 -12.11
CA LYS A 22 0.80 -20.13 -11.42
C LYS A 22 -0.18 -20.76 -12.39
N ASP A 23 -0.70 -21.91 -12.00
CA ASP A 23 -1.80 -22.58 -12.70
C ASP A 23 -3.10 -22.42 -11.88
N PRO A 24 -4.06 -21.59 -12.33
CA PRO A 24 -5.32 -21.39 -11.63
C PRO A 24 -6.11 -22.67 -11.41
N ARG A 25 -5.89 -23.71 -12.22
CA ARG A 25 -6.61 -24.98 -12.10
C ARG A 25 -6.11 -25.83 -10.95
N ASN A 26 -4.82 -25.72 -10.64
CA ASN A 26 -4.11 -26.61 -9.72
C ASN A 26 -3.65 -25.90 -8.44
N ASP A 27 -3.24 -24.64 -8.54
CA ASP A 27 -2.67 -23.88 -7.42
C ASP A 27 -3.73 -23.15 -6.59
N PHE A 28 -4.89 -22.86 -7.19
CA PHE A 28 -5.89 -21.99 -6.57
C PHE A 28 -7.08 -22.77 -6.04
N VAL A 29 -7.42 -22.50 -4.78
CA VAL A 29 -8.58 -23.06 -4.10
C VAL A 29 -9.28 -21.93 -3.37
N ARG A 30 -10.56 -21.72 -3.68
CA ARG A 30 -11.37 -20.70 -3.01
C ARG A 30 -11.88 -21.23 -1.67
N LEU A 31 -11.86 -20.39 -0.65
CA LEU A 31 -12.34 -20.68 0.69
C LEU A 31 -13.66 -19.97 0.90
N VAL A 32 -14.76 -20.71 1.02
CA VAL A 32 -16.08 -20.14 1.27
C VAL A 32 -16.53 -20.50 2.68
N LYS A 33 -16.96 -19.50 3.45
CA LYS A 33 -17.46 -19.71 4.81
C LYS A 33 -18.76 -20.52 4.75
N ARG A 34 -18.86 -21.60 5.52
CA ARG A 34 -20.09 -22.39 5.69
C ARG A 34 -20.84 -21.93 6.94
N LEU A 35 -22.15 -21.65 6.83
CA LEU A 35 -22.96 -21.38 8.01
C LEU A 35 -23.38 -22.69 8.69
N PRO A 36 -23.57 -22.69 10.03
CA PRO A 36 -24.06 -23.88 10.73
C PRO A 36 -25.39 -24.36 10.16
N GLY A 37 -25.44 -25.63 9.75
CA GLY A 37 -26.66 -26.25 9.18
C GLY A 37 -26.79 -26.13 7.66
N GLU A 38 -25.91 -25.40 6.97
CA GLU A 38 -25.90 -25.38 5.51
C GLU A 38 -25.28 -26.66 4.93
N PRO A 39 -25.84 -27.20 3.82
CA PRO A 39 -25.22 -28.29 3.10
C PRO A 39 -23.87 -27.86 2.54
N ARG A 40 -22.97 -28.83 2.36
CA ARG A 40 -21.66 -28.56 1.75
C ARG A 40 -21.83 -28.02 0.34
N PHE A 41 -20.94 -27.11 -0.07
CA PHE A 41 -20.87 -26.69 -1.46
C PHE A 41 -20.61 -27.90 -2.37
N PRO A 42 -21.34 -28.04 -3.49
CA PRO A 42 -21.08 -29.10 -4.46
C PRO A 42 -19.63 -29.06 -4.94
N GLY A 43 -18.90 -30.18 -4.79
CA GLY A 43 -17.49 -30.30 -5.18
C GLY A 43 -16.48 -29.81 -4.13
N ALA A 44 -16.90 -29.40 -2.93
CA ALA A 44 -15.98 -29.05 -1.86
C ALA A 44 -15.21 -30.28 -1.34
N THR A 45 -13.90 -30.15 -1.13
CA THR A 45 -13.06 -31.23 -0.58
C THR A 45 -12.94 -31.11 0.95
N THR A 46 -12.88 -32.24 1.66
CA THR A 46 -12.64 -32.28 3.11
C THR A 46 -11.17 -32.44 3.42
N ASN A 47 -10.50 -31.40 3.93
CA ASN A 47 -9.11 -31.52 4.38
C ASN A 47 -8.82 -30.81 5.71
N SER A 48 -9.79 -30.73 6.62
CA SER A 48 -9.57 -30.20 7.97
C SER A 48 -9.41 -31.29 9.04
N GLU A 49 -8.51 -32.25 8.82
CA GLU A 49 -7.77 -32.86 9.94
C GLU A 49 -6.39 -32.21 10.02
N HIS A 50 -6.32 -31.07 10.72
CA HIS A 50 -5.05 -30.65 11.30
C HIS A 50 -4.65 -31.68 12.35
N LYS A 51 -3.79 -32.64 11.98
CA LYS A 51 -2.96 -33.38 12.93
C LYS A 51 -2.10 -32.36 13.68
N ALA A 52 -2.62 -31.88 14.80
CA ALA A 52 -1.85 -31.17 15.81
C ALA A 52 -0.96 -32.19 16.54
N THR A 53 0.15 -32.59 15.91
CA THR A 53 1.29 -33.15 16.64
C THR A 53 2.08 -32.00 17.24
N ASP A 54 1.59 -31.47 18.36
CA ASP A 54 2.42 -30.70 19.29
C ASP A 54 2.07 -31.14 20.73
N LYS A 55 2.79 -32.14 21.22
CA LYS A 55 2.69 -32.64 22.59
C LYS A 55 3.47 -31.72 23.52
N THR A 56 3.03 -30.49 23.74
CA THR A 56 3.54 -29.71 24.87
C THR A 56 2.64 -28.54 25.26
N SER A 57 2.39 -28.42 26.57
CA SER A 57 1.69 -27.33 27.25
C SER A 57 0.16 -27.36 27.24
N ARG A 58 -0.38 -27.97 28.30
CA ARG A 58 -1.78 -27.95 28.74
C ARG A 58 -2.12 -26.54 29.26
N ARG A 59 -2.28 -25.56 28.36
CA ARG A 59 -2.88 -24.25 28.68
C ARG A 59 -4.35 -24.32 28.34
N GLN A 60 -5.22 -24.13 29.34
CA GLN A 60 -6.68 -24.11 29.18
C GLN A 60 -7.06 -23.15 28.05
N GLU A 61 -7.63 -23.69 26.97
CA GLU A 61 -8.20 -22.90 25.89
C GLU A 61 -9.46 -22.18 26.41
N PRO A 62 -9.64 -20.89 26.06
CA PRO A 62 -10.87 -20.16 26.39
C PRO A 62 -12.08 -20.81 25.69
N PRO A 63 -13.32 -20.58 26.19
CA PRO A 63 -14.51 -21.26 25.70
C PRO A 63 -14.66 -21.11 24.19
N SER A 64 -14.89 -22.26 23.56
CA SER A 64 -15.01 -22.53 22.13
C SER A 64 -15.52 -21.36 21.30
N ARG A 65 -14.60 -20.62 20.65
CA ARG A 65 -14.94 -19.96 19.39
C ARG A 65 -15.34 -21.09 18.46
N GLN A 66 -16.62 -21.16 18.07
CA GLN A 66 -17.07 -22.04 16.99
C GLN A 66 -16.07 -21.90 15.84
N ARG A 67 -15.35 -23.00 15.58
CA ARG A 67 -14.37 -23.05 14.51
C ARG A 67 -15.17 -22.89 13.23
N LEU A 68 -15.13 -21.70 12.65
CA LEU A 68 -15.80 -21.42 11.38
C LEU A 68 -15.34 -22.49 10.38
N GLU A 69 -16.28 -23.28 9.88
CA GLU A 69 -16.00 -24.24 8.83
C GLU A 69 -15.92 -23.49 7.50
N TYR A 70 -14.93 -23.85 6.68
CA TYR A 70 -14.75 -23.31 5.35
C TYR A 70 -14.74 -24.45 4.34
N ASP A 71 -15.34 -24.19 3.20
CA ASP A 71 -15.42 -25.09 2.07
C ASP A 71 -14.30 -24.73 1.12
N GLU A 72 -13.48 -25.73 0.80
CA GLU A 72 -12.43 -25.63 -0.19
C GLU A 72 -13.03 -25.94 -1.56
N ILE A 73 -13.26 -24.89 -2.35
CA ILE A 73 -13.85 -24.96 -3.68
C ILE A 73 -12.71 -24.94 -4.72
N PRO A 74 -12.34 -26.10 -5.30
CA PRO A 74 -11.33 -26.18 -6.35
C PRO A 74 -11.86 -25.60 -7.67
N TYR A 75 -11.03 -25.64 -8.71
CA TYR A 75 -11.42 -25.19 -10.04
C TYR A 75 -12.65 -25.96 -10.59
N PRO A 76 -13.77 -25.29 -10.90
CA PRO A 76 -15.00 -25.98 -11.30
C PRO A 76 -14.94 -26.65 -12.70
N ALA A 77 -15.59 -27.80 -12.82
CA ALA A 77 -15.71 -28.56 -14.06
C ALA A 77 -16.74 -27.96 -15.03
N ASP A 78 -17.81 -27.36 -14.51
CA ASP A 78 -18.90 -26.75 -15.26
C ASP A 78 -18.58 -25.31 -15.67
N LEU A 79 -19.04 -24.89 -16.85
CA LEU A 79 -18.67 -23.58 -17.41
C LEU A 79 -19.21 -22.40 -16.59
N VAL A 80 -20.45 -22.49 -16.11
CA VAL A 80 -21.11 -21.37 -15.42
C VAL A 80 -20.47 -21.10 -14.06
N THR A 81 -20.30 -22.12 -13.21
CA THR A 81 -19.61 -21.95 -11.92
C THR A 81 -18.15 -21.58 -12.13
N ARG A 82 -17.49 -22.11 -13.17
CA ARG A 82 -16.13 -21.71 -13.55
C ARG A 82 -16.04 -20.23 -13.89
N LEU A 83 -16.97 -19.68 -14.66
CA LEU A 83 -16.97 -18.24 -14.98
C LEU A 83 -17.12 -17.38 -13.72
N SER A 84 -18.01 -17.77 -12.80
CA SER A 84 -18.15 -17.08 -11.51
C SER A 84 -16.89 -17.19 -10.63
N TRP A 85 -16.29 -18.38 -10.57
CA TRP A 85 -15.06 -18.65 -9.84
C TRP A 85 -13.89 -17.83 -10.39
N VAL A 86 -13.71 -17.80 -11.72
CA VAL A 86 -12.66 -17.01 -12.39
C VAL A 86 -12.93 -15.52 -12.22
N GLY A 87 -14.17 -15.07 -12.39
CA GLY A 87 -14.56 -13.67 -12.15
C GLY A 87 -14.22 -13.22 -10.73
N THR A 88 -14.48 -14.08 -9.74
CA THR A 88 -14.09 -13.82 -8.34
C THR A 88 -12.58 -13.74 -8.19
N LEU A 89 -11.84 -14.69 -8.77
CA LEU A 89 -10.38 -14.71 -8.72
C LEU A 89 -9.76 -13.40 -9.24
N LEU A 90 -10.27 -12.88 -10.37
CA LEU A 90 -9.78 -11.67 -11.01
C LEU A 90 -10.01 -10.39 -10.19
N ILE A 91 -11.05 -10.37 -9.34
CA ILE A 91 -11.34 -9.23 -8.45
C ILE A 91 -10.78 -9.41 -7.03
N SER A 92 -10.31 -10.60 -6.68
CA SER A 92 -9.69 -10.93 -5.38
C SER A 92 -8.23 -10.48 -5.31
N LEU A 93 -7.98 -9.16 -5.39
CA LEU A 93 -6.65 -8.54 -5.46
C LEU A 93 -5.67 -8.98 -4.35
N ARG A 94 -6.18 -9.47 -3.21
CA ARG A 94 -5.39 -9.84 -2.03
C ARG A 94 -5.51 -11.29 -1.61
N PHE A 95 -6.27 -12.11 -2.33
CA PHE A 95 -6.39 -13.55 -2.07
C PHE A 95 -6.74 -13.88 -0.59
N ALA A 96 -7.59 -13.06 0.04
CA ALA A 96 -7.93 -13.20 1.46
C ALA A 96 -8.79 -14.44 1.77
N ASP A 97 -9.48 -14.96 0.76
CA ASP A 97 -10.32 -16.16 0.74
C ASP A 97 -9.79 -17.20 -0.25
N TRP A 98 -8.48 -17.21 -0.50
CA TRP A 98 -7.88 -18.10 -1.50
C TRP A 98 -6.65 -18.79 -0.94
N LYS A 99 -6.45 -20.05 -1.28
CA LYS A 99 -5.12 -20.66 -1.34
C LYS A 99 -4.57 -20.48 -2.75
N ILE A 100 -3.27 -20.26 -2.88
CA ILE A 100 -2.61 -19.92 -4.16
C ILE A 100 -1.37 -20.79 -4.45
N GLY A 101 -1.26 -21.94 -3.78
CA GLY A 101 -0.11 -22.84 -3.87
C GLY A 101 1.16 -22.19 -3.32
N SER A 102 1.05 -21.33 -2.32
CA SER A 102 2.17 -20.65 -1.68
C SER A 102 2.14 -20.92 -0.18
N HIS A 103 3.05 -21.79 0.28
CA HIS A 103 3.12 -22.21 1.68
C HIS A 103 3.09 -21.04 2.69
N ASN A 104 3.76 -19.93 2.38
CA ASN A 104 3.80 -18.76 3.27
C ASN A 104 2.47 -18.00 3.36
N HIS A 105 1.69 -18.04 2.28
CA HIS A 105 0.37 -17.45 2.17
C HIS A 105 -0.68 -18.39 2.76
N ASP A 106 -0.74 -19.61 2.24
CA ASP A 106 -1.84 -20.55 2.47
C ASP A 106 -1.93 -21.01 3.92
N ARG A 107 -0.80 -21.06 4.65
CA ARG A 107 -0.81 -21.33 6.10
C ARG A 107 -1.52 -20.26 6.94
N LYS A 108 -1.76 -19.08 6.36
CA LYS A 108 -2.47 -17.96 7.00
C LYS A 108 -3.92 -17.87 6.54
N GLN A 109 -4.36 -18.83 5.72
CA GLN A 109 -5.68 -18.87 5.14
C GLN A 109 -6.57 -19.88 5.89
N PRO A 110 -7.86 -19.57 6.07
CA PRO A 110 -8.51 -18.30 5.75
C PRO A 110 -7.95 -17.16 6.61
N ALA A 111 -7.87 -15.96 6.04
CA ALA A 111 -7.42 -14.80 6.79
C ALA A 111 -8.30 -14.64 8.05
N PRO A 112 -7.72 -14.36 9.23
CA PRO A 112 -8.52 -14.19 10.43
C PRO A 112 -9.55 -13.10 10.16
N PRO A 113 -10.84 -13.31 10.47
CA PRO A 113 -11.85 -12.32 10.22
C PRO A 113 -11.42 -11.03 10.88
N THR A 114 -11.53 -9.93 10.15
CA THR A 114 -11.10 -8.61 10.67
C THR A 114 -11.88 -8.19 11.92
N GLY A 115 -12.91 -8.95 12.31
CA GLY A 115 -13.82 -8.67 13.41
C GLY A 115 -14.70 -7.45 13.14
N ARG A 116 -14.66 -6.94 11.90
CA ARG A 116 -15.41 -5.75 11.51
C ARG A 116 -16.81 -6.17 11.12
N THR A 117 -17.79 -5.68 11.87
CA THR A 117 -19.15 -5.55 11.36
C THR A 117 -19.16 -4.59 10.18
N HIS A 118 -20.19 -4.64 9.34
CA HIS A 118 -20.38 -3.68 8.24
C HIS A 118 -20.32 -2.24 8.74
N PHE A 119 -21.02 -1.94 9.84
CA PHE A 119 -20.97 -0.61 10.46
C PHE A 119 -19.54 -0.20 10.85
N ASN A 120 -18.80 -1.06 11.56
CA ASN A 120 -17.43 -0.76 11.97
C ASN A 120 -16.49 -0.57 10.78
N PHE A 121 -16.70 -1.33 9.70
CA PHE A 121 -15.95 -1.17 8.46
C PHE A 121 -16.25 0.18 7.80
N ILE A 122 -17.53 0.50 7.62
CA ILE A 122 -18.00 1.74 6.98
C ILE A 122 -17.54 2.96 7.79
N ALA A 123 -17.76 2.96 9.11
CA ALA A 123 -17.31 4.04 10.00
C ALA A 123 -15.79 4.22 9.92
N TYR A 124 -15.02 3.13 9.92
CA TYR A 124 -13.58 3.19 9.71
C TYR A 124 -13.22 3.77 8.35
N ALA A 125 -13.83 3.30 7.26
CA ALA A 125 -13.55 3.77 5.91
C ALA A 125 -13.87 5.27 5.76
N VAL A 126 -15.03 5.73 6.24
CA VAL A 126 -15.43 7.15 6.23
C VAL A 126 -14.48 8.00 7.07
N ALA A 127 -14.18 7.61 8.31
CA ALA A 127 -13.26 8.36 9.16
C ALA A 127 -11.86 8.46 8.53
N ARG A 128 -11.39 7.38 7.90
CA ARG A 128 -10.10 7.35 7.20
C ARG A 128 -10.10 8.22 5.94
N SER A 129 -11.20 8.24 5.20
CA SER A 129 -11.38 9.14 4.05
C SER A 129 -11.44 10.60 4.47
N LEU A 130 -12.08 10.93 5.61
CA LEU A 130 -12.10 12.28 6.18
C LEU A 130 -10.69 12.73 6.59
N VAL A 131 -9.92 11.87 7.26
CA VAL A 131 -8.51 12.16 7.59
C VAL A 131 -7.70 12.39 6.31
N GLY A 132 -7.91 11.56 5.28
CA GLY A 132 -7.30 11.76 3.97
C GLY A 132 -7.68 13.11 3.37
N PHE A 133 -8.95 13.47 3.40
CA PHE A 133 -9.46 14.75 2.88
C PHE A 133 -8.81 15.95 3.56
N LEU A 134 -8.82 15.99 4.89
CA LEU A 134 -8.19 17.06 5.66
C LEU A 134 -6.69 17.15 5.40
N LEU A 135 -6.02 16.00 5.21
CA LEU A 135 -4.59 15.97 4.90
C LEU A 135 -4.31 16.47 3.47
N VAL A 136 -5.15 16.13 2.49
CA VAL A 136 -5.06 16.67 1.13
C VAL A 136 -5.30 18.18 1.14
N ASP A 137 -6.31 18.67 1.86
CA ASP A 137 -6.57 20.11 1.99
C ASP A 137 -5.38 20.85 2.60
N LEU A 138 -4.85 20.33 3.71
CA LEU A 138 -3.67 20.89 4.38
C LEU A 138 -2.42 20.88 3.51
N THR A 139 -2.12 19.76 2.88
CA THR A 139 -0.94 19.66 2.02
C THR A 139 -1.09 20.55 0.79
N SER A 140 -2.25 20.56 0.13
CA SER A 140 -2.53 21.44 -1.03
C SER A 140 -2.42 22.92 -0.66
N TYR A 141 -2.87 23.30 0.54
CA TYR A 141 -2.75 24.68 1.05
C TYR A 141 -1.28 25.13 1.12
N VAL A 142 -0.40 24.29 1.65
CA VAL A 142 1.03 24.61 1.77
C VAL A 142 1.72 24.54 0.41
N ILE A 143 1.45 23.46 -0.34
CA ILE A 143 2.04 23.18 -1.66
C ILE A 143 1.74 24.30 -2.67
N SER A 144 0.50 24.77 -2.74
CA SER A 144 0.08 25.82 -3.69
C SER A 144 0.78 27.17 -3.49
N ARG A 145 1.44 27.37 -2.35
CA ARG A 145 2.13 28.63 -2.00
C ARG A 145 3.66 28.50 -1.98
N ASP A 146 4.18 27.28 -1.99
CA ASP A 146 5.62 27.04 -2.06
C ASP A 146 6.04 26.94 -3.55
N PRO A 147 6.81 27.91 -4.08
CA PRO A 147 7.17 27.97 -5.50
C PRO A 147 7.90 26.73 -6.00
N TYR A 148 8.49 25.93 -5.12
CA TYR A 148 9.06 24.65 -5.51
C TYR A 148 8.00 23.75 -6.17
N PHE A 149 6.76 23.68 -5.71
CA PHE A 149 5.83 22.70 -6.28
C PHE A 149 5.24 23.09 -7.63
N THR A 150 5.29 24.37 -8.01
CA THR A 150 4.68 24.89 -9.24
C THR A 150 5.71 25.40 -10.25
N ASN A 151 6.96 25.64 -9.84
CA ASN A 151 8.04 26.09 -10.72
C ASN A 151 9.17 25.06 -10.75
N THR A 152 9.31 24.37 -11.89
CA THR A 152 10.32 23.32 -12.08
C THR A 152 11.77 23.84 -12.01
N SER A 153 12.00 25.13 -12.19
CA SER A 153 13.33 25.75 -12.08
C SER A 153 13.78 25.97 -10.64
N VAL A 154 12.88 25.88 -9.65
CA VAL A 154 13.19 26.10 -8.24
C VAL A 154 13.77 24.83 -7.62
N PRO A 155 15.01 24.85 -7.06
CA PRO A 155 15.64 23.65 -6.48
C PRO A 155 14.96 23.18 -5.18
N LEU A 156 15.03 21.88 -4.89
CA LEU A 156 14.46 21.24 -3.68
C LEU A 156 14.89 21.88 -2.37
N ILE A 157 16.14 22.34 -2.28
CA ILE A 157 16.74 22.88 -1.06
C ILE A 157 16.63 24.41 -0.95
N SER A 158 16.05 25.06 -1.96
CA SER A 158 15.90 26.52 -1.97
C SER A 158 14.92 26.97 -0.90
N LEU A 159 15.29 28.02 -0.17
CA LEU A 159 14.45 28.63 0.85
C LEU A 159 13.36 29.48 0.18
N PRO A 160 12.11 29.43 0.65
CA PRO A 160 11.07 30.36 0.20
C PRO A 160 11.38 31.82 0.57
N SER A 161 10.61 32.77 0.02
CA SER A 161 10.73 34.18 0.39
C SER A 161 10.41 34.41 1.88
N SER A 162 11.03 35.42 2.48
CA SER A 162 10.75 35.83 3.86
C SER A 162 9.28 36.19 4.08
N ALA A 163 8.66 36.85 3.10
CA ALA A 163 7.24 37.17 3.12
C ALA A 163 6.35 35.91 3.19
N TYR A 164 6.68 34.86 2.41
CA TYR A 164 5.95 33.59 2.50
C TYR A 164 6.13 32.94 3.87
N MET A 165 7.37 32.85 4.36
CA MET A 165 7.65 32.26 5.69
C MET A 165 6.93 33.01 6.81
N ALA A 166 6.85 34.34 6.74
CA ALA A 166 6.11 35.16 7.70
C ALA A 166 4.58 34.98 7.63
N SER A 167 4.05 34.51 6.50
CA SER A 167 2.62 34.23 6.33
C SER A 167 2.18 32.86 6.87
N LEU A 168 3.14 31.98 7.17
CA LEU A 168 2.88 30.65 7.69
C LEU A 168 2.75 30.65 9.22
N PRO A 169 2.03 29.67 9.80
CA PRO A 169 2.13 29.38 11.22
C PRO A 169 3.60 29.24 11.66
N PRO A 170 3.99 29.76 12.84
CA PRO A 170 5.40 29.78 13.27
C PRO A 170 6.10 28.41 13.23
N ALA A 171 5.37 27.34 13.57
CA ALA A 171 5.89 25.97 13.53
C ALA A 171 6.22 25.47 12.12
N LEU A 172 5.51 25.96 11.08
CA LEU A 172 5.82 25.64 9.68
C LEU A 172 6.92 26.55 9.13
N GLY A 173 6.93 27.83 9.53
CA GLY A 173 8.00 28.77 9.15
C GLY A 173 9.38 28.30 9.62
N SER A 174 9.49 27.74 10.83
CA SER A 174 10.76 27.21 11.35
C SER A 174 11.29 26.01 10.56
N LEU A 175 10.41 25.20 9.95
CA LEU A 175 10.82 24.09 9.08
C LEU A 175 11.44 24.60 7.76
N TYR A 176 11.11 25.82 7.34
CA TYR A 176 11.72 26.48 6.17
C TYR A 176 12.99 27.27 6.51
N SER A 177 13.46 27.27 7.76
CA SER A 177 14.62 28.07 8.17
C SER A 177 15.97 27.57 7.64
N ALA A 178 16.06 26.29 7.25
CA ALA A 178 17.27 25.67 6.75
C ALA A 178 17.02 24.83 5.48
N PRO A 179 18.02 24.68 4.59
CA PRO A 179 17.87 23.92 3.34
C PRO A 179 17.45 22.45 3.56
N LEU A 180 18.03 21.80 4.56
CA LEU A 180 17.74 20.39 4.87
C LEU A 180 16.33 20.20 5.42
N THR A 181 15.90 21.06 6.36
CA THR A 181 14.55 20.99 6.92
C THR A 181 13.49 21.35 5.88
N THR A 182 13.81 22.29 4.97
CA THR A 182 12.97 22.63 3.81
C THR A 182 12.76 21.42 2.90
N ALA A 183 13.85 20.75 2.51
CA ALA A 183 13.78 19.54 1.68
C ALA A 183 12.99 18.43 2.38
N ALA A 184 13.21 18.23 3.69
CA ALA A 184 12.48 17.25 4.48
C ALA A 184 10.98 17.57 4.58
N LEU A 185 10.60 18.85 4.73
CA LEU A 185 9.21 19.28 4.71
C LEU A 185 8.58 19.00 3.34
N ARG A 186 9.23 19.37 2.24
CA ARG A 186 8.73 19.12 0.87
C ARG A 186 8.56 17.63 0.57
N ALA A 187 9.50 16.80 1.00
CA ALA A 187 9.38 15.34 0.92
C ALA A 187 8.20 14.82 1.77
N THR A 188 8.02 15.36 2.97
CA THR A 188 6.90 14.99 3.87
C THR A 188 5.55 15.37 3.28
N LEU A 189 5.43 16.57 2.70
CA LEU A 189 4.22 17.03 2.00
C LEU A 189 3.86 16.09 0.85
N THR A 190 4.85 15.74 0.01
CA THR A 190 4.68 14.80 -1.11
C THR A 190 4.20 13.43 -0.62
N GLY A 191 4.85 12.88 0.41
CA GLY A 191 4.49 11.57 0.96
C GLY A 191 3.13 11.56 1.66
N ALA A 192 2.80 12.62 2.38
CA ALA A 192 1.50 12.81 3.02
C ALA A 192 0.37 12.90 1.99
N GLN A 193 0.57 13.66 0.92
CA GLN A 193 -0.41 13.79 -0.15
C GLN A 193 -0.61 12.47 -0.90
N ALA A 194 0.48 11.77 -1.26
CA ALA A 194 0.41 10.45 -1.89
C ALA A 194 -0.36 9.45 -1.01
N TRP A 195 -0.06 9.40 0.29
CA TRP A 195 -0.77 8.53 1.23
C TRP A 195 -2.26 8.87 1.34
N ALA A 196 -2.59 10.16 1.35
CA ALA A 196 -3.95 10.64 1.51
C ALA A 196 -4.80 10.33 0.28
N LEU A 197 -4.29 10.62 -0.92
CA LEU A 197 -4.95 10.32 -2.19
C LEU A 197 -5.16 8.82 -2.39
N ILE A 198 -4.13 7.99 -2.14
CA ILE A 198 -4.26 6.53 -2.19
C ILE A 198 -5.29 6.05 -1.15
N SER A 199 -5.28 6.61 0.06
CA SER A 199 -6.28 6.24 1.08
C SER A 199 -7.70 6.55 0.62
N GLN A 200 -7.94 7.72 0.02
CA GLN A 200 -9.24 8.09 -0.52
C GLN A 200 -9.67 7.17 -1.66
N GLN A 201 -8.76 6.85 -2.58
CA GLN A 201 -9.02 5.96 -3.72
C GLN A 201 -9.52 4.58 -3.29
N TYR A 202 -9.09 4.06 -2.13
CA TYR A 202 -9.50 2.73 -1.67
C TYR A 202 -10.56 2.73 -0.57
N TYR A 203 -10.52 3.64 0.40
CA TYR A 203 -11.50 3.58 1.51
C TYR A 203 -12.87 4.08 1.09
N LEU A 204 -12.97 5.23 0.42
CA LEU A 204 -14.27 5.81 0.10
C LEU A 204 -15.10 4.95 -0.87
N PRO A 205 -14.56 4.47 -2.01
CA PRO A 205 -15.34 3.67 -2.95
C PRO A 205 -15.84 2.35 -2.38
N THR A 206 -15.25 1.86 -1.29
CA THR A 206 -15.58 0.55 -0.71
C THR A 206 -16.71 0.61 0.30
N VAL A 207 -17.09 1.81 0.73
CA VAL A 207 -18.29 2.04 1.56
C VAL A 207 -19.53 1.56 0.82
N PHE A 208 -19.67 1.93 -0.45
CA PHE A 208 -20.86 1.62 -1.25
C PHE A 208 -21.11 0.11 -1.42
N PRO A 209 -20.18 -0.70 -1.94
CA PRO A 209 -20.44 -2.13 -2.09
C PRO A 209 -20.58 -2.86 -0.76
N VAL A 210 -19.86 -2.43 0.31
CA VAL A 210 -20.07 -3.02 1.64
C VAL A 210 -21.47 -2.72 2.18
N ALA A 211 -22.00 -1.52 1.92
CA ALA A 211 -23.37 -1.16 2.27
C ALA A 211 -24.39 -1.97 1.44
N LEU A 212 -24.18 -2.13 0.13
CA LEU A 212 -25.04 -2.99 -0.69
C LEU A 212 -25.04 -4.45 -0.20
N HIS A 213 -23.88 -4.97 0.19
CA HIS A 213 -23.78 -6.29 0.82
C HIS A 213 -24.53 -6.36 2.16
N TYR A 214 -24.50 -5.30 2.98
CA TYR A 214 -25.30 -5.24 4.21
C TYR A 214 -26.80 -5.39 3.95
N PHE A 215 -27.31 -4.79 2.86
CA PHE A 215 -28.70 -4.91 2.43
C PHE A 215 -29.02 -6.21 1.65
N GLY A 216 -28.06 -7.14 1.53
CA GLY A 216 -28.25 -8.40 0.80
C GLY A 216 -28.28 -8.25 -0.73
N LEU A 217 -27.83 -7.11 -1.27
CA LEU A 217 -27.83 -6.83 -2.72
C LEU A 217 -26.55 -7.30 -3.42
N LEU A 218 -25.50 -7.63 -2.67
CA LEU A 218 -24.25 -8.17 -3.18
C LEU A 218 -23.88 -9.47 -2.44
N PRO A 219 -23.09 -10.37 -3.06
CA PRO A 219 -22.65 -11.61 -2.44
C PRO A 219 -21.58 -11.39 -1.36
N ASP A 220 -21.31 -12.43 -0.57
CA ASP A 220 -20.39 -12.42 0.58
C ASP A 220 -18.93 -12.06 0.23
N THR A 221 -18.55 -12.08 -1.05
CA THR A 221 -17.25 -11.53 -1.52
C THR A 221 -17.07 -10.05 -1.19
N TRP A 222 -18.17 -9.32 -1.03
CA TRP A 222 -18.21 -7.90 -0.65
C TRP A 222 -18.35 -7.68 0.86
N SER A 223 -18.25 -8.75 1.65
CA SER A 223 -18.36 -8.72 3.10
C SER A 223 -17.09 -8.20 3.76
N PRO A 224 -17.17 -7.33 4.79
CA PRO A 224 -16.00 -6.69 5.43
C PRO A 224 -14.87 -7.62 5.89
N HIS A 225 -15.18 -8.89 6.16
CA HIS A 225 -14.20 -9.87 6.62
C HIS A 225 -13.18 -10.25 5.53
N LEU A 226 -13.54 -10.10 4.25
CA LEU A 226 -12.67 -10.33 3.09
C LEU A 226 -11.92 -9.08 2.63
N TRP A 227 -12.11 -7.96 3.35
CA TRP A 227 -11.56 -6.65 3.01
C TRP A 227 -10.49 -6.25 4.03
N PRO A 228 -9.30 -6.89 3.99
CA PRO A 228 -8.21 -6.53 4.87
C PRO A 228 -7.79 -5.08 4.63
N ARG A 229 -7.23 -4.44 5.67
CA ARG A 229 -6.86 -3.02 5.62
C ARG A 229 -5.92 -2.70 4.46
N PHE A 230 -6.24 -1.67 3.68
CA PHE A 230 -5.39 -1.20 2.57
C PHE A 230 -4.03 -0.69 3.05
N PHE A 231 -4.03 -0.11 4.25
CA PHE A 231 -2.82 0.22 4.98
C PHE A 231 -2.75 -0.59 6.28
N GLY A 232 -1.61 -1.22 6.54
CA GLY A 232 -1.36 -1.93 7.79
C GLY A 232 -1.28 -1.00 9.00
N PRO A 233 -1.03 -1.54 10.19
CA PRO A 233 -0.79 -0.73 11.37
C PRO A 233 0.56 -0.01 11.27
N ALA A 234 0.57 1.33 11.43
CA ALA A 234 1.79 2.14 11.39
C ALA A 234 2.84 1.70 12.44
N SER A 235 2.41 1.13 13.57
CA SER A 235 3.32 0.61 14.61
C SER A 235 4.28 -0.47 14.11
N ILE A 236 3.97 -1.15 13.00
CA ILE A 236 4.87 -2.15 12.41
C ILE A 236 6.16 -1.53 11.86
N MET A 237 6.13 -0.25 11.50
CA MET A 237 7.28 0.50 11.01
C MET A 237 8.30 0.72 12.13
N LEU A 238 7.82 0.91 13.36
CA LEU A 238 8.66 1.10 14.54
C LEU A 238 9.34 -0.20 14.99
N THR A 239 8.89 -1.36 14.52
CA THR A 239 9.45 -2.66 14.92
C THR A 239 10.15 -3.39 13.79
N ARG A 240 9.89 -3.02 12.53
CA ARG A 240 10.43 -3.68 11.33
C ARG A 240 10.99 -2.71 10.30
N GLY A 241 11.15 -1.43 10.63
CA GLY A 241 11.76 -0.43 9.75
C GLY A 241 11.07 -0.28 8.39
N LEU A 242 11.87 0.00 7.35
CA LEU A 242 11.46 0.08 5.95
C LEU A 242 10.85 -1.24 5.47
N ARG A 243 11.34 -2.39 5.96
CA ARG A 243 10.71 -3.68 5.64
C ARG A 243 9.27 -3.71 6.16
N GLY A 244 9.01 -3.19 7.36
CA GLY A 244 7.67 -3.05 7.92
C GLY A 244 6.81 -2.07 7.11
N PHE A 245 7.40 -0.94 6.71
CA PHE A 245 6.75 0.06 5.88
C PHE A 245 6.21 -0.56 4.58
N TRP A 246 7.07 -1.14 3.74
CA TRP A 246 6.65 -1.66 2.44
C TRP A 246 5.91 -2.99 2.53
N SER A 247 6.37 -3.92 3.38
CA SER A 247 5.82 -5.28 3.42
C SER A 247 4.62 -5.45 4.34
N THR A 248 4.09 -4.41 4.98
CA THR A 248 2.92 -4.55 5.87
C THR A 248 2.09 -3.29 5.93
N TYR A 249 2.71 -2.12 6.02
CA TYR A 249 1.98 -0.86 6.15
C TYR A 249 1.47 -0.29 4.82
N TRP A 250 2.37 -0.01 3.87
CA TRP A 250 2.07 0.78 2.69
C TRP A 250 1.27 0.00 1.64
N HIS A 251 0.18 0.59 1.14
CA HIS A 251 -0.55 0.20 -0.07
C HIS A 251 -0.57 -1.32 -0.39
N GLN A 252 -1.25 -2.10 0.44
CA GLN A 252 -1.19 -3.57 0.39
C GLN A 252 -1.98 -4.22 -0.76
N VAL A 253 -2.64 -3.43 -1.63
CA VAL A 253 -3.45 -3.92 -2.74
C VAL A 253 -2.58 -4.50 -3.86
N MET A 254 -1.48 -3.84 -4.20
CA MET A 254 -0.63 -4.22 -5.33
C MET A 254 0.34 -5.37 -5.02
N ARG A 255 0.30 -5.91 -3.79
CA ARG A 255 1.35 -6.79 -3.28
C ARG A 255 1.59 -8.02 -4.16
N PHE A 256 0.54 -8.76 -4.49
CA PHE A 256 0.69 -10.03 -5.21
C PHE A 256 1.10 -9.82 -6.66
N VAL A 257 0.57 -8.78 -7.31
CA VAL A 257 0.92 -8.43 -8.69
C VAL A 257 2.42 -8.22 -8.84
N VAL A 258 3.03 -7.45 -7.94
CA VAL A 258 4.45 -7.08 -8.08
C VAL A 258 5.41 -8.07 -7.41
N SER A 259 4.99 -8.77 -6.35
CA SER A 259 5.89 -9.70 -5.64
C SER A 259 5.64 -11.18 -5.91
N GLY A 260 4.51 -11.54 -6.54
CA GLY A 260 4.10 -12.93 -6.79
C GLY A 260 5.00 -13.66 -7.79
N THR A 261 5.64 -12.93 -8.71
CA THR A 261 6.59 -13.46 -9.69
C THR A 261 8.00 -13.67 -9.11
N GLY A 262 8.31 -13.02 -7.98
CA GLY A 262 9.62 -13.06 -7.35
C GLY A 262 10.14 -14.47 -7.05
N PRO A 263 9.35 -15.38 -6.46
CA PRO A 263 9.79 -16.76 -6.22
C PRO A 263 10.23 -17.51 -7.47
N ALA A 264 9.51 -17.36 -8.60
CA ALA A 264 9.90 -17.99 -9.86
C ALA A 264 11.23 -17.44 -10.39
N ILE A 265 11.47 -16.13 -10.22
CA ILE A 265 12.75 -15.50 -10.60
C ILE A 265 13.88 -15.98 -9.67
N VAL A 266 13.62 -16.15 -8.38
CA VAL A 266 14.58 -16.77 -7.45
C VAL A 266 14.92 -18.19 -7.87
N ASP A 267 13.92 -19.01 -8.23
CA ASP A 267 14.14 -20.38 -8.70
C ASP A 267 14.98 -20.41 -9.98
N LEU A 268 14.71 -19.49 -10.92
CA LEU A 268 15.47 -19.34 -12.16
C LEU A 268 16.92 -18.90 -11.92
N CYS A 269 17.14 -17.90 -11.06
CA CYS A 269 18.47 -17.31 -10.86
C CYS A 269 19.37 -18.12 -9.92
N LEU A 270 18.80 -18.71 -8.86
CA LEU A 270 19.60 -19.40 -7.83
C LEU A 270 19.57 -20.92 -7.96
N GLY A 271 18.57 -21.50 -8.65
CA GLY A 271 18.42 -22.94 -8.83
C GLY A 271 18.42 -23.75 -7.52
N GLY A 272 18.56 -25.07 -7.66
CA GLY A 272 18.84 -25.98 -6.54
C GLY A 272 17.77 -26.10 -5.46
N VAL A 273 18.05 -26.96 -4.46
CA VAL A 273 17.17 -27.19 -3.31
C VAL A 273 17.16 -25.96 -2.40
N ARG A 274 15.97 -25.48 -2.05
CA ARG A 274 15.75 -24.27 -1.22
C ARG A 274 16.63 -24.19 0.03
N ALA A 275 16.89 -25.31 0.69
CA ALA A 275 17.71 -25.39 1.91
C ALA A 275 19.16 -24.92 1.72
N LYS A 276 19.69 -24.97 0.49
CA LYS A 276 21.08 -24.60 0.17
C LYS A 276 21.21 -23.16 -0.34
N ARG A 277 20.11 -22.41 -0.49
CA ARG A 277 20.13 -21.06 -1.05
C ARG A 277 20.57 -20.02 -0.01
N SER A 278 21.33 -19.02 -0.46
CA SER A 278 21.64 -17.85 0.36
C SER A 278 20.37 -17.05 0.63
N LYS A 279 19.98 -16.94 1.90
CA LYS A 279 18.82 -16.15 2.33
C LYS A 279 18.94 -14.67 1.94
N GLY A 280 20.17 -14.14 1.96
CA GLY A 280 20.46 -12.77 1.54
C GLY A 280 20.21 -12.58 0.04
N ALA A 281 20.74 -13.49 -0.79
CA ALA A 281 20.52 -13.44 -2.24
C ALA A 281 19.04 -13.61 -2.62
N GLU A 282 18.34 -14.56 -1.99
CA GLU A 282 16.89 -14.72 -2.15
C GLU A 282 16.14 -13.43 -1.81
N TYR A 283 16.44 -12.81 -0.66
CA TYR A 283 15.82 -11.54 -0.26
C TYR A 283 16.10 -10.39 -1.24
N THR A 284 17.35 -10.27 -1.71
CA THR A 284 17.75 -9.25 -2.68
C THR A 284 16.98 -9.40 -3.98
N ILE A 285 16.91 -10.60 -4.55
CA ILE A 285 16.16 -10.86 -5.79
C ILE A 285 14.68 -10.54 -5.58
N LEU A 286 14.07 -11.03 -4.49
CA LEU A 286 12.66 -10.76 -4.21
C LEU A 286 12.33 -9.27 -4.11
N THR A 287 13.20 -8.48 -3.47
CA THR A 287 13.00 -7.04 -3.34
C THR A 287 13.23 -6.31 -4.66
N ILE A 288 14.27 -6.65 -5.42
CA ILE A 288 14.52 -6.10 -6.77
C ILE A 288 13.34 -6.40 -7.70
N CYS A 289 12.83 -7.63 -7.71
CA CYS A 289 11.67 -7.98 -8.52
C CYS A 289 10.43 -7.17 -8.12
N ALA A 290 10.12 -7.13 -6.82
CA ALA A 290 8.93 -6.43 -6.34
C ALA A 290 8.95 -4.93 -6.67
N PHE A 291 10.06 -4.25 -6.39
CA PHE A 291 10.18 -2.82 -6.67
C PHE A 291 10.43 -2.51 -8.15
N GLY A 292 11.12 -3.39 -8.87
CA GLY A 292 11.32 -3.32 -10.31
C GLY A 292 9.99 -3.26 -11.05
N LEU A 293 9.14 -4.27 -10.80
CA LEU A 293 7.80 -4.36 -11.37
C LEU A 293 6.88 -3.23 -10.90
N SER A 294 6.97 -2.83 -9.62
CA SER A 294 6.23 -1.66 -9.12
C SER A 294 6.60 -0.38 -9.88
N GLY A 295 7.90 -0.16 -10.15
CA GLY A 295 8.35 0.99 -10.94
C GLY A 295 7.76 1.00 -12.35
N PHE A 296 7.77 -0.13 -13.05
CA PHE A 296 7.17 -0.25 -14.39
C PHE A 296 5.67 0.03 -14.41
N VAL A 297 4.91 -0.46 -13.42
CA VAL A 297 3.47 -0.16 -13.30
C VAL A 297 3.26 1.35 -13.15
N HIS A 298 4.00 2.00 -12.27
CA HIS A 298 3.78 3.41 -11.95
C HIS A 298 4.35 4.37 -13.01
N MET A 299 5.32 3.96 -13.83
CA MET A 299 5.68 4.70 -15.04
C MET A 299 4.47 4.92 -15.96
N GLY A 300 3.47 4.04 -15.88
CA GLY A 300 2.22 4.18 -16.62
C GLY A 300 1.35 5.38 -16.20
N LEU A 301 1.68 6.05 -15.09
CA LEU A 301 1.00 7.28 -14.66
C LEU A 301 1.37 8.47 -15.55
N VAL A 302 2.45 8.35 -16.33
CA VAL A 302 2.91 9.43 -17.20
C VAL A 302 2.22 9.33 -18.55
N PRO A 303 1.37 10.32 -18.92
CA PRO A 303 0.74 10.32 -20.24
C PRO A 303 1.80 10.41 -21.35
N ARG A 304 1.39 10.12 -22.59
CA ARG A 304 2.28 10.21 -23.75
C ARG A 304 2.92 11.59 -23.86
N GLU A 305 2.10 12.62 -23.69
CA GLU A 305 2.41 14.04 -23.84
C GLU A 305 1.97 14.76 -22.56
N PRO A 306 2.85 14.87 -21.54
CA PRO A 306 2.54 15.56 -20.30
C PRO A 306 2.45 17.07 -20.54
N LEU A 307 1.31 17.66 -20.17
CA LEU A 307 0.96 19.06 -20.48
C LEU A 307 1.90 20.10 -19.86
N HIS A 308 2.39 19.83 -18.64
CA HIS A 308 3.15 20.79 -17.82
C HIS A 308 4.67 20.50 -17.78
N SER A 309 5.15 19.53 -18.56
CA SER A 309 6.51 19.04 -18.37
C SER A 309 7.55 19.90 -19.10
N ALA A 310 8.58 20.31 -18.36
CA ALA A 310 9.78 20.94 -18.90
C ALA A 310 10.81 19.90 -19.41
N VAL A 311 10.55 18.60 -19.22
CA VAL A 311 11.43 17.50 -19.63
C VAL A 311 10.67 16.50 -20.49
N SER A 312 11.38 15.56 -21.11
CA SER A 312 10.71 14.50 -21.88
C SER A 312 9.84 13.62 -20.99
N ALA A 313 8.74 13.09 -21.53
CA ALA A 313 7.89 12.14 -20.82
C ALA A 313 8.67 10.92 -20.27
N ASN A 314 9.73 10.49 -20.98
CA ASN A 314 10.59 9.40 -20.50
C ASN A 314 11.41 9.78 -19.27
N ALA A 315 11.87 11.03 -19.16
CA ALA A 315 12.53 11.51 -17.94
C ALA A 315 11.57 11.48 -16.75
N VAL A 316 10.31 11.93 -16.94
CA VAL A 316 9.28 11.85 -15.90
C VAL A 316 9.00 10.39 -15.48
N ARG A 317 8.92 9.47 -16.45
CA ARG A 317 8.79 8.03 -16.17
C ARG A 317 9.96 7.54 -15.33
N LEU A 318 11.19 7.92 -15.67
CA LEU A 318 12.39 7.53 -14.93
C LEU A 318 12.39 8.09 -13.50
N TYR A 319 11.86 9.29 -13.24
CA TYR A 319 11.70 9.78 -11.86
C TYR A 319 10.75 8.89 -11.04
N ILE A 320 9.59 8.54 -11.60
CA ILE A 320 8.65 7.63 -10.93
C ILE A 320 9.26 6.24 -10.75
N GLY A 321 9.89 5.68 -11.79
CA GLY A 321 10.57 4.40 -11.73
C GLY A 321 11.66 4.37 -10.66
N ALA A 322 12.53 5.38 -10.66
CA ALA A 322 13.63 5.52 -9.72
C ALA A 322 13.15 5.59 -8.26
N PHE A 323 12.01 6.24 -7.98
CA PHE A 323 11.40 6.23 -6.66
C PHE A 323 11.18 4.80 -6.15
N PHE A 324 10.71 3.88 -6.99
CA PHE A 324 10.54 2.48 -6.60
C PHE A 324 11.86 1.71 -6.63
N TRP A 325 12.67 1.88 -7.68
CA TRP A 325 13.88 1.07 -7.90
C TRP A 325 14.99 1.31 -6.89
N VAL A 326 15.00 2.46 -6.21
CA VAL A 326 15.97 2.72 -5.13
C VAL A 326 15.60 1.98 -3.82
N GLN A 327 14.34 1.59 -3.63
CA GLN A 327 13.88 1.01 -2.35
C GLN A 327 14.63 -0.25 -1.87
N PRO A 328 15.05 -1.20 -2.75
CA PRO A 328 15.91 -2.31 -2.36
C PRO A 328 17.22 -1.87 -1.69
N VAL A 329 17.81 -0.75 -2.13
CA VAL A 329 19.05 -0.21 -1.54
C VAL A 329 18.82 0.15 -0.06
N GLY A 330 17.73 0.84 0.26
CA GLY A 330 17.40 1.21 1.63
C GLY A 330 17.09 0.00 2.52
N LEU A 331 16.41 -1.01 1.97
CA LEU A 331 16.13 -2.26 2.67
C LEU A 331 17.39 -3.07 2.98
N LEU A 332 18.35 -3.11 2.04
CA LEU A 332 19.63 -3.80 2.23
C LEU A 332 20.53 -3.03 3.21
N ALA A 333 20.61 -1.70 3.09
CA ALA A 333 21.32 -0.86 4.04
C ALA A 333 20.77 -1.03 5.46
N GLU A 334 19.45 -1.01 5.64
CA GLU A 334 18.80 -1.29 6.93
C GLU A 334 19.21 -2.66 7.48
N THR A 335 19.21 -3.70 6.64
CA THR A 335 19.55 -5.06 7.06
C THR A 335 21.00 -5.14 7.53
N VAL A 336 21.95 -4.61 6.76
CA VAL A 336 23.38 -4.63 7.08
C VAL A 336 23.66 -3.83 8.36
N ILE A 337 23.09 -2.63 8.49
CA ILE A 337 23.28 -1.77 9.66
C ILE A 337 22.65 -2.42 10.91
N ALA A 338 21.42 -2.92 10.80
CA ALA A 338 20.74 -3.57 11.91
C ALA A 338 21.49 -4.83 12.37
N ASP A 339 22.00 -5.64 11.43
CA ASP A 339 22.82 -6.82 11.76
C ASP A 339 24.15 -6.43 12.43
N GLY A 340 24.79 -5.36 11.96
CA GLY A 340 25.99 -4.80 12.59
C GLY A 340 25.74 -4.35 14.03
N ILE A 341 24.72 -3.53 14.26
CA ILE A 341 24.29 -3.10 15.59
C ILE A 341 23.92 -4.31 16.46
N ASN A 342 23.25 -5.31 15.87
CA ASN A 342 22.90 -6.54 16.56
C ASN A 342 24.11 -7.40 16.94
N ARG A 343 25.29 -7.21 16.36
CA ARG A 343 26.51 -7.87 16.81
C ARG A 343 27.25 -7.07 17.88
N LEU A 344 27.19 -5.74 17.81
CA LEU A 344 27.94 -4.84 18.68
C LEU A 344 27.25 -4.57 20.03
N VAL A 345 25.93 -4.49 20.06
CA VAL A 345 25.18 -4.14 21.28
C VAL A 345 24.90 -5.40 22.11
N PRO A 346 25.23 -5.44 23.41
CA PRO A 346 24.92 -6.58 24.29
C PRO A 346 23.41 -6.89 24.35
N GLY A 347 23.06 -8.17 24.47
CA GLY A 347 21.67 -8.62 24.55
C GLY A 347 20.88 -7.98 25.69
N CYS A 348 21.49 -7.82 26.86
CA CYS A 348 20.88 -7.17 28.03
C CYS A 348 20.42 -5.73 27.74
N VAL A 349 21.19 -4.98 26.94
CA VAL A 349 20.83 -3.61 26.54
C VAL A 349 19.68 -3.64 25.54
N LYS A 350 19.72 -4.53 24.53
CA LYS A 350 18.65 -4.65 23.53
C LYS A 350 17.31 -5.05 24.13
N ASP A 351 17.34 -5.98 25.07
CA ASP A 351 16.13 -6.52 25.68
C ASP A 351 15.52 -5.61 26.74
N SER A 352 16.31 -4.66 27.25
CA SER A 352 15.84 -3.60 28.14
C SER A 352 14.77 -2.72 27.48
N ARG A 353 13.94 -2.08 28.32
CA ARG A 353 12.91 -1.13 27.86
C ARG A 353 13.55 0.02 27.07
N THR A 354 14.69 0.52 27.54
CA THR A 354 15.44 1.62 26.90
C THR A 354 15.98 1.20 25.54
N GLY A 355 16.59 0.02 25.42
CA GLY A 355 17.09 -0.50 24.14
C GLY A 355 15.99 -0.67 23.10
N LYS A 356 14.83 -1.20 23.50
CA LYS A 356 13.65 -1.30 22.62
C LYS A 356 13.13 0.07 22.18
N ALA A 357 13.12 1.06 23.07
CA ALA A 357 12.72 2.43 22.74
C ALA A 357 13.69 3.08 21.74
N LEU A 358 15.01 2.94 21.99
CA LEU A 358 16.05 3.44 21.09
C LEU A 358 15.98 2.76 19.71
N GLY A 359 15.75 1.44 19.65
CA GLY A 359 15.57 0.74 18.39
C GLY A 359 14.35 1.25 17.59
N ARG A 360 13.23 1.53 18.27
CA ARG A 360 12.04 2.13 17.63
C ARG A 360 12.33 3.53 17.10
N LEU A 361 13.04 4.35 17.87
CA LEU A 361 13.46 5.70 17.44
C LEU A 361 14.42 5.63 16.26
N ALA A 362 15.35 4.68 16.26
CA ALA A 362 16.28 4.46 15.15
C ALA A 362 15.54 4.07 13.87
N TYR A 363 14.58 3.14 13.93
CA TYR A 363 13.75 2.81 12.77
C TYR A 363 12.92 4.00 12.28
N MET A 364 12.32 4.76 13.19
CA MET A 364 11.56 5.96 12.83
C MET A 364 12.45 6.99 12.12
N GLY A 365 13.63 7.26 12.67
CA GLY A 365 14.61 8.17 12.07
C GLY A 365 15.09 7.68 10.71
N TRP A 366 15.41 6.39 10.57
CA TRP A 366 15.84 5.79 9.30
C TRP A 366 14.76 5.88 8.22
N ILE A 367 13.50 5.55 8.54
CA ILE A 367 12.39 5.66 7.60
C ILE A 367 12.23 7.12 7.15
N PHE A 368 12.31 8.07 8.08
CA PHE A 368 12.18 9.49 7.76
C PHE A 368 13.31 9.99 6.85
N ILE A 369 14.56 9.65 7.17
CA ILE A 369 15.73 9.99 6.35
C ILE A 369 15.59 9.37 4.95
N TRP A 370 15.24 8.09 4.87
CA TRP A 370 15.06 7.38 3.60
C TRP A 370 13.93 7.98 2.77
N ALA A 371 12.83 8.38 3.41
CA ALA A 371 11.74 9.10 2.77
C ALA A 371 12.21 10.45 2.21
N CYS A 372 13.01 11.22 2.96
CA CYS A 372 13.57 12.49 2.49
C CYS A 372 14.50 12.32 1.28
N ILE A 373 15.14 11.16 1.11
CA ILE A 373 15.96 10.84 -0.06
C ILE A 373 15.09 10.45 -1.27
N CYS A 374 14.07 9.63 -1.06
CA CYS A 374 13.32 9.01 -2.15
C CYS A 374 12.13 9.84 -2.65
N PHE A 375 11.32 10.41 -1.75
CA PHE A 375 10.11 11.15 -2.13
C PHE A 375 10.36 12.36 -3.04
N PRO A 376 11.51 13.05 -3.02
CA PRO A 376 11.82 14.07 -4.03
C PRO A 376 11.77 13.57 -5.47
N LEU A 377 12.04 12.29 -5.75
CA LEU A 377 11.88 11.70 -7.09
C LEU A 377 10.40 11.70 -7.51
N LEU A 378 9.51 11.30 -6.61
CA LEU A 378 8.07 11.33 -6.86
C LEU A 378 7.53 12.78 -6.90
N GLY A 379 8.08 13.66 -6.07
CA GLY A 379 7.75 15.09 -6.05
C GLY A 379 8.15 15.79 -7.34
N GLU A 380 9.33 15.49 -7.88
CA GLU A 380 9.75 16.04 -9.18
C GLU A 380 8.86 15.51 -10.31
N ALA A 381 8.52 14.22 -10.32
CA ALA A 381 7.55 13.70 -11.28
C ALA A 381 6.20 14.43 -11.18
N GLY A 382 5.70 14.65 -9.96
CA GLY A 382 4.45 15.37 -9.73
C GLY A 382 4.48 16.83 -10.20
N ARG A 383 5.61 17.52 -9.98
CA ARG A 383 5.86 18.89 -10.49
C ARG A 383 5.78 18.91 -12.03
N GLN A 384 6.48 18.00 -12.69
CA GLN A 384 6.49 17.88 -14.14
C GLN A 384 5.13 17.48 -14.74
N LEU A 385 4.26 16.86 -13.96
CA LEU A 385 2.91 16.46 -14.36
C LEU A 385 1.83 17.47 -13.96
N GLY A 386 2.19 18.57 -13.29
CA GLY A 386 1.23 19.58 -12.82
C GLY A 386 0.33 19.09 -11.67
N TRP A 387 0.69 18.00 -10.96
CA TRP A 387 -0.14 17.44 -9.87
C TRP A 387 -0.45 18.44 -8.75
N PHE A 388 0.41 19.45 -8.62
CA PHE A 388 0.35 20.44 -7.55
C PHE A 388 -0.23 21.80 -7.99
N GLU A 389 -0.57 21.96 -9.27
CA GLU A 389 -1.14 23.21 -9.80
C GLU A 389 -2.61 23.39 -9.44
N HIS A 390 -3.31 22.29 -9.16
CA HIS A 390 -4.74 22.29 -8.89
C HIS A 390 -5.06 21.78 -7.49
N TYR A 391 -6.08 22.40 -6.89
CA TYR A 391 -6.65 21.92 -5.65
C TYR A 391 -7.45 20.65 -5.92
N THR A 392 -7.03 19.55 -5.31
CA THR A 392 -7.61 18.21 -5.54
C THR A 392 -8.88 17.96 -4.73
N VAL A 393 -9.20 18.81 -3.76
CA VAL A 393 -10.47 18.77 -3.02
C VAL A 393 -11.42 19.86 -3.54
N PRO A 394 -12.73 19.57 -3.68
CA PRO A 394 -13.71 20.56 -4.13
C PRO A 394 -13.94 21.69 -3.13
N TRP A 395 -13.70 21.42 -1.84
CA TRP A 395 -13.94 22.34 -0.74
C TRP A 395 -12.75 22.33 0.24
N SER A 396 -12.34 23.50 0.73
CA SER A 396 -11.18 23.68 1.62
C SER A 396 -11.59 24.23 2.99
N ALA A 397 -11.33 23.44 4.04
CA ALA A 397 -11.54 23.86 5.43
C ALA A 397 -10.60 25.00 5.80
N LEU A 398 -9.36 24.95 5.31
CA LEU A 398 -8.36 25.97 5.61
C LEU A 398 -8.68 27.32 4.97
N HIS A 399 -9.16 27.34 3.73
CA HIS A 399 -9.60 28.60 3.12
C HIS A 399 -10.82 29.17 3.84
N TYR A 400 -11.79 28.32 4.20
CA TYR A 400 -12.94 28.74 5.00
C TYR A 400 -12.52 29.38 6.33
N LEU A 401 -11.63 28.72 7.09
CA LEU A 401 -11.13 29.23 8.37
C LEU A 401 -10.33 30.54 8.25
N GLN A 402 -9.83 30.86 7.05
CA GLN A 402 -9.16 32.12 6.75
C GLN A 402 -10.10 33.21 6.24
N GLY A 403 -11.42 32.95 6.21
CA GLY A 403 -12.40 33.87 5.63
C GLY A 403 -12.27 34.03 4.11
N LYS A 404 -11.65 33.06 3.42
CA LYS A 404 -11.54 33.01 1.96
C LYS A 404 -12.63 32.12 1.38
N ASP A 405 -12.83 32.19 0.06
CA ASP A 405 -13.72 31.25 -0.63
C ASP A 405 -13.23 29.81 -0.39
N ALA A 406 -14.13 28.98 0.10
CA ALA A 406 -13.85 27.59 0.43
C ALA A 406 -14.04 26.66 -0.79
N TRP A 407 -14.77 27.10 -1.82
CA TRP A 407 -14.99 26.33 -3.03
C TRP A 407 -13.80 26.45 -3.98
N MET A 408 -13.08 25.34 -4.15
CA MET A 408 -11.84 25.30 -4.94
C MET A 408 -12.10 24.94 -6.40
N TRP A 409 -13.22 24.27 -6.69
CA TRP A 409 -13.60 23.89 -8.06
C TRP A 409 -14.62 24.89 -8.58
N SER A 410 -14.25 25.62 -9.63
CA SER A 410 -15.09 26.65 -10.23
C SER A 410 -16.42 26.10 -10.76
N CYS A 411 -16.44 24.87 -11.31
CA CYS A 411 -17.65 24.25 -11.81
C CYS A 411 -18.73 24.05 -10.74
N LEU A 412 -18.36 23.88 -9.47
CA LEU A 412 -19.30 23.75 -8.35
C LEU A 412 -19.74 25.11 -7.80
N ARG A 413 -19.02 26.18 -8.14
CA ARG A 413 -19.29 27.55 -7.66
C ARG A 413 -20.51 28.15 -8.36
N ASP A 414 -20.63 27.94 -9.67
CA ASP A 414 -21.67 28.59 -10.47
C ASP A 414 -23.06 28.00 -10.18
N GLU A 415 -23.14 26.73 -9.79
CA GLU A 415 -24.39 26.08 -9.36
C GLU A 415 -24.84 26.54 -7.97
N ALA A 416 -23.91 26.77 -7.05
CA ALA A 416 -24.23 27.19 -5.67
C ALA A 416 -24.70 28.65 -5.56
N ARG A 417 -24.48 29.48 -6.59
CA ARG A 417 -24.96 30.88 -6.65
C ARG A 417 -26.32 31.02 -7.36
N GLY A 418 -26.79 29.96 -8.01
CA GLY A 418 -28.09 29.91 -8.68
C GLY A 418 -29.21 29.26 -7.86
N LEU A 419 -28.89 28.80 -6.64
CA LEU A 419 -29.80 28.32 -5.60
C LEU A 419 -29.84 29.34 -4.47
#